data_AF-A0A7X4KZV7-F1
#
_entry.id   AF-A0A7X4KZV7-F1
#
_cell.length_a   1.000
_cell.length_b   1.000
_cell.length_c   1.000
_cell.angle_alpha   90.00
_cell.angle_beta   90.00
_cell.angle_gamma   90.00
#
_symmetry.space_group_name_H-M   'P 1'
#
loop_
_entity.id
_entity.type
_entity.pdbx_description
1 polymer ?
#
loop_
_entity_poly.entity_id
_entity_poly.type
_entity_poly.pdbx_seq_one_letter_code
_entity_poly.pdbx_strand_id
1 'polypeptide(L)'
;MKTTIELPDTTFRQAKALAASRGMTLRQFFTDALEDKLRRCTGDAAGREHEAPWMAGFGALADLSHEHRRVGEAIAEEFETLAPEDVA
;
A
#
# COMPACT_ATOMS: atom_id res chain seq x y z
N MET A 1 24.16 -12.37 13.72
CA MET A 1 24.14 -13.72 14.33
C MET A 1 24.35 -14.76 13.24
N LYS A 2 25.02 -15.90 13.49
CA LYS A 2 25.17 -16.97 12.49
C LYS A 2 24.04 -17.97 12.67
N THR A 3 23.19 -18.11 11.65
CA THR A 3 22.10 -19.09 11.61
C THR A 3 22.40 -20.10 10.51
N THR A 4 22.26 -21.39 10.81
CA THR A 4 22.46 -22.48 9.85
C THR A 4 21.09 -23.09 9.55
N ILE A 5 20.75 -23.25 8.28
CA ILE A 5 19.46 -23.78 7.82
C ILE A 5 19.75 -24.87 6.79
N GLU A 6 19.12 -26.02 6.95
CA GLU A 6 19.21 -27.11 5.98
C GLU A 6 18.26 -26.84 4.82
N LEU A 7 18.79 -26.86 3.59
CA LEU A 7 18.05 -26.59 2.36
C LEU A 7 18.34 -27.69 1.33
N PRO A 8 17.33 -28.16 0.56
CA PRO A 8 17.58 -29.03 -0.57
C PRO A 8 18.54 -28.39 -1.58
N ASP A 9 19.49 -29.16 -2.12
CA ASP A 9 20.52 -28.65 -3.04
C ASP A 9 19.92 -27.98 -4.29
N THR A 10 18.83 -28.54 -4.82
CA THR A 10 18.10 -27.98 -5.96
C THR A 10 17.60 -26.56 -5.67
N THR A 11 17.00 -26.36 -4.50
CA THR A 11 16.48 -25.06 -4.05
C THR A 11 17.61 -24.08 -3.81
N PHE A 12 18.73 -24.54 -3.21
CA PHE A 12 19.89 -23.71 -2.97
C PHE A 12 20.50 -23.18 -4.29
N ARG A 13 20.63 -24.04 -5.31
CA ARG A 13 21.13 -23.65 -6.63
C ARG A 13 20.24 -22.63 -7.32
N GLN A 14 18.92 -22.84 -7.28
CA GLN A 14 17.95 -21.90 -7.84
C GLN A 14 18.03 -20.53 -7.15
N ALA A 15 18.06 -20.50 -5.82
CA ALA A 15 18.20 -19.27 -5.05
C ALA A 15 19.51 -18.54 -5.39
N LYS A 16 20.62 -19.27 -5.52
CA LYS A 16 21.92 -18.70 -5.89
C LYS A 16 21.93 -18.11 -7.30
N ALA A 17 21.32 -18.80 -8.27
CA ALA A 17 21.22 -18.30 -9.64
C ALA A 17 20.37 -17.02 -9.70
N LEU A 18 19.23 -16.99 -9.00
CA LEU A 18 18.34 -15.84 -8.95
C LEU A 18 18.95 -14.64 -8.21
N ALA A 19 19.70 -14.89 -7.13
CA ALA A 19 20.44 -13.84 -6.43
C ALA A 19 21.51 -13.21 -7.35
N ALA A 20 22.26 -14.06 -8.07
CA ALA A 20 23.26 -13.59 -9.03
C ALA A 20 22.64 -12.78 -10.18
N SER A 21 21.50 -13.22 -10.73
CA SER A 21 20.82 -12.49 -11.80
C SER A 21 20.30 -11.11 -11.37
N ARG A 22 20.07 -10.92 -10.06
CA ARG A 22 19.65 -9.65 -9.46
C ARG A 22 20.81 -8.83 -8.89
N GLY A 23 22.06 -9.26 -9.10
CA GLY A 23 23.25 -8.56 -8.60
C GLY A 23 23.37 -8.52 -7.07
N MET A 24 22.72 -9.45 -6.37
CA MET A 24 22.67 -9.48 -4.90
C MET A 24 23.38 -10.73 -4.35
N THR A 25 23.86 -10.61 -3.10
CA THR A 25 24.44 -11.77 -2.41
C THR A 25 23.35 -12.75 -1.98
N LEU A 26 23.69 -14.03 -1.86
CA LEU A 26 22.74 -15.04 -1.40
C LEU A 26 22.21 -14.73 0.00
N ARG A 27 23.05 -14.19 0.89
CA ARG A 27 22.63 -13.75 2.23
C ARG A 27 21.54 -12.70 2.14
N GLN A 28 21.76 -11.65 1.35
CA GLN A 28 20.80 -10.57 1.16
C GLN A 28 19.48 -11.09 0.59
N PHE A 29 19.55 -11.92 -0.45
CA PHE A 29 18.37 -12.56 -1.03
C PHE A 29 17.53 -13.32 0.01
N PHE A 30 18.17 -14.09 0.89
CA PHE A 30 17.47 -14.81 1.96
C PHE A 30 16.92 -13.88 3.04
N THR A 31 17.67 -12.85 3.43
CA THR A 31 17.22 -11.86 4.41
C THR A 31 15.98 -11.13 3.91
N ASP A 32 16.01 -10.59 2.70
CA ASP A 32 14.89 -9.83 2.10
C ASP A 32 13.64 -10.71 1.97
N ALA A 33 13.81 -11.96 1.50
CA ALA A 33 12.70 -12.90 1.37
C ALA A 33 12.09 -13.28 2.73
N LEU A 34 12.91 -13.44 3.76
CA LEU A 34 12.44 -13.76 5.11
C LEU A 34 11.72 -12.56 5.74
N GLU A 35 12.26 -11.36 5.61
CA GLU A 35 11.63 -10.13 6.11
C GLU A 35 10.29 -9.85 5.43
N ASP A 36 10.21 -10.01 4.12
CA ASP A 36 8.95 -9.90 3.37
C ASP A 36 7.93 -10.95 3.84
N LYS A 37 8.36 -12.20 4.00
CA LYS A 37 7.48 -13.26 4.50
C LYS A 37 6.99 -12.98 5.92
N LEU A 38 7.86 -12.51 6.81
CA LEU A 38 7.52 -12.15 8.18
C LEU A 38 6.52 -11.00 8.21
N ARG A 39 6.74 -9.93 7.43
CA ARG A 39 5.83 -8.78 7.32
C ARG A 39 4.42 -9.19 6.88
N ARG A 40 4.33 -10.11 5.92
CA ARG A 40 3.05 -10.69 5.48
C ARG A 40 2.39 -11.55 6.54
N CYS A 41 3.18 -12.31 7.31
CA CYS A 41 2.68 -13.23 8.33
C CYS A 41 2.33 -12.55 9.68
N THR A 42 3.03 -11.49 10.07
CA THR A 42 2.77 -10.77 11.34
C THR A 42 1.59 -9.80 11.25
N GLY A 43 0.94 -9.69 10.08
CA GLY A 43 -0.26 -8.86 9.91
C GLY A 43 0.03 -7.35 9.85
N ASP A 44 1.29 -6.93 9.95
CA ASP A 44 1.66 -5.54 9.71
C ASP A 44 1.39 -5.10 8.28
N ALA A 45 1.37 -6.05 7.32
CA ALA A 45 0.94 -5.84 5.95
C ALA A 45 -0.57 -6.01 5.72
N ALA A 46 -1.23 -6.90 6.47
CA ALA A 46 -2.62 -7.28 6.20
C ALA A 46 -3.66 -6.22 6.64
N GLY A 47 -3.25 -5.26 7.48
CA GLY A 47 -4.12 -4.17 7.93
C GLY A 47 -3.67 -2.75 7.53
N ARG A 48 -2.48 -2.57 6.93
CA ARG A 48 -1.90 -1.22 6.72
C ARG A 48 -1.26 -0.98 5.35
N GLU A 49 -1.21 -1.97 4.46
CA GLU A 49 -0.62 -1.81 3.11
C GLU A 49 -1.66 -1.51 2.01
N HIS A 50 -2.96 -1.45 2.34
CA HIS A 50 -4.01 -1.09 1.37
C HIS A 50 -4.65 0.28 1.59
N GLU A 51 -4.30 1.01 2.65
CA GLU A 51 -4.63 2.42 2.76
C GLU A 51 -3.38 3.27 2.61
N ALA A 52 -3.20 3.82 1.41
CA ALA A 52 -2.24 4.88 1.20
C ALA A 52 -2.48 5.98 2.26
N PRO A 53 -1.44 6.66 2.79
CA PRO A 53 -1.60 7.59 3.91
C PRO A 53 -2.63 8.71 3.70
N TRP A 54 -2.94 9.06 2.45
CA TRP A 54 -3.99 10.02 2.08
C TRP A 54 -5.42 9.46 2.16
N MET A 55 -5.59 8.14 2.27
CA MET A 55 -6.88 7.45 2.46
C MET A 55 -7.27 7.30 3.93
N ALA A 56 -6.45 7.75 4.88
CA ALA A 56 -6.73 7.64 6.32
C ALA A 56 -8.06 8.28 6.77
N GLY A 57 -8.62 9.21 5.97
CA GLY A 57 -9.93 9.83 6.23
C GLY A 57 -11.03 9.38 5.27
N PHE A 58 -10.77 8.43 4.37
CA PHE A 58 -11.73 8.04 3.35
C PHE A 58 -12.98 7.40 4.00
N GLY A 59 -14.16 7.96 3.75
CA GLY A 59 -15.42 7.48 4.33
C GLY A 59 -15.69 7.90 5.78
N ALA A 60 -14.75 8.58 6.46
CA ALA A 60 -14.90 8.99 7.86
C ALA A 60 -16.05 9.98 8.12
N LEU A 61 -16.61 10.58 7.07
CA LEU A 61 -17.72 11.54 7.13
C LEU A 61 -18.99 11.01 6.44
N ALA A 62 -19.11 9.70 6.23
CA ALA A 62 -20.25 9.10 5.53
C ALA A 62 -21.60 9.34 6.24
N ASP A 63 -21.57 9.49 7.56
CA ASP A 63 -22.73 9.82 8.40
C ASP A 63 -23.21 11.28 8.23
N LEU A 64 -22.37 12.17 7.71
CA LEU A 64 -22.68 13.58 7.50
C LEU A 64 -23.33 13.89 6.14
N SER A 65 -23.87 12.89 5.44
CA SER A 65 -24.54 13.08 4.14
C SER A 65 -25.65 14.14 4.18
N HIS A 66 -26.41 14.22 5.27
CA HIS A 66 -27.45 15.22 5.48
C HIS A 66 -26.89 16.64 5.61
N GLU A 67 -25.82 16.82 6.39
CA GLU A 67 -25.16 18.11 6.57
C GLU A 67 -24.46 18.57 5.29
N HIS A 68 -23.83 17.65 4.57
CA HIS A 68 -23.22 17.94 3.27
C HIS A 68 -24.27 18.48 2.28
N ARG A 69 -25.46 17.86 2.22
CA ARG A 69 -26.55 18.35 1.36
C ARG A 69 -27.03 19.74 1.78
N ARG A 70 -27.27 19.96 3.07
CA ARG A 70 -27.71 21.27 3.60
C ARG A 70 -26.72 22.39 3.24
N VAL A 71 -25.42 22.14 3.40
CA VAL A 71 -24.38 23.11 3.03
C VAL A 71 -24.33 23.31 1.50
N GLY A 72 -24.44 22.24 0.72
CA GLY A 72 -24.47 22.32 -0.74
C GLY A 72 -25.66 23.13 -1.27
N GLU A 73 -26.85 22.98 -0.68
CA GLU A 73 -28.04 23.77 -1.02
C GLU A 73 -27.80 25.27 -0.75
N ALA A 74 -27.25 25.62 0.41
CA ALA A 74 -26.91 27.01 0.74
C ALA A 74 -25.86 27.60 -0.21
N ILE A 75 -24.85 26.82 -0.61
CA ILE A 75 -23.84 27.27 -1.59
C ILE A 75 -24.49 27.48 -2.96
N ALA A 76 -25.34 26.56 -3.41
CA ALA A 76 -25.99 26.67 -4.71
C ALA A 76 -27.01 27.83 -4.77
N GLU A 77 -27.61 28.20 -3.64
CA GLU A 77 -28.49 29.37 -3.52
C GLU A 77 -27.70 30.68 -3.64
N GLU A 78 -26.52 30.74 -3.02
CA GLU A 78 -25.71 31.96 -2.96
C GLU A 78 -24.84 32.20 -4.19
N PHE A 79 -24.43 31.14 -4.90
CA PHE A 79 -23.47 31.23 -5.99
C PHE A 79 -24.07 30.87 -7.35
N GLU A 80 -23.75 31.69 -8.36
CA GLU A 80 -24.15 31.45 -9.75
C GLU A 80 -23.45 30.22 -10.35
N THR A 81 -24.13 29.55 -11.29
CA THR A 81 -23.53 28.45 -12.05
C THR A 81 -22.63 29.04 -13.14
N LEU A 82 -21.34 28.65 -13.14
CA LEU A 82 -20.40 29.06 -14.19
C LEU A 82 -20.88 28.54 -15.55
N ALA A 83 -20.84 29.42 -16.55
CA ALA A 83 -21.12 29.03 -17.92
C ALA A 83 -20.00 28.10 -18.43
N PRO A 84 -20.29 27.17 -19.34
CA PRO A 84 -19.29 26.23 -19.85
C PRO A 84 -18.08 26.90 -20.50
N GLU A 85 -18.23 28.12 -21.01
CA GLU A 85 -17.15 28.98 -21.50
C GLU A 85 -16.17 29.48 -20.41
N ASP A 86 -16.58 29.48 -19.14
CA ASP A 86 -15.79 29.98 -18.01
C ASP A 86 -15.04 28.86 -17.26
N VAL A 87 -15.26 27.59 -17.63
CA VAL A 87 -14.61 26.41 -17.05
C VAL A 87 -13.53 25.90 -18.01
N ALA A 88 -12.46 26.68 -18.19
CA ALA A 88 -11.32 26.36 -19.05
C ALA A 88 -9.98 26.43 -18.31
#